data_AF-A0A6C0DAD2-F1
#
_entry.id   AF-A0A6C0DAD2-F1
#
_cell.length_a   1.000
_cell.length_b   1.000
_cell.length_c   1.000
_cell.angle_alpha   90.00
_cell.angle_beta   90.00
_cell.angle_gamma   90.00
#
_symmetry.space_group_name_H-M   'P 1'
#
loop_
_entity.id
_entity.type
_entity.pdbx_description
1 polymer ?
#
loop_
_entity_poly.entity_id
_entity_poly.type
_entity_poly.pdbx_seq_one_letter_code
_entity_poly.pdbx_strand_id
1 'polypeptide(L)'
;MNYTLTTINRNKKTIPINSNDNRRKIVGKTILFTNARDEKNIREWVAHHLIIGFDLIYIFDHKSIKPLSQEFNNFKKVIVERCEMDGPIKMQLMLKASKIATSAGADWMLYLDADEYLVLNAFHSIKNMLKHYLFADSIAINWLMFGTNYHKKEPTHGLLIENYTKSDLKLNKHVKTFVRPSQVVNAITPHYFVIADPVRMISINMKEMRQSKSFNEWDIEYNKCAAFIAHYLYQSEESYINRKIKLPRDDNSQFRQIETDIHEKHNLVENALVKDKYANLIKNLLKL
;
A
#
# COMPACT_ATOMS: atom_id res chain seq x y z
N MET A 1 -36.73 -18.50 -2.01
CA MET A 1 -36.16 -18.42 -3.37
C MET A 1 -34.75 -18.95 -3.33
N ASN A 2 -34.54 -20.14 -3.89
CA ASN A 2 -33.24 -20.81 -3.94
C ASN A 2 -32.31 -20.07 -4.90
N TYR A 3 -31.25 -19.46 -4.38
CA TYR A 3 -30.15 -18.98 -5.22
C TYR A 3 -29.24 -20.15 -5.56
N THR A 4 -29.43 -20.69 -6.75
CA THR A 4 -28.54 -21.65 -7.39
C THR A 4 -27.15 -21.02 -7.52
N LEU A 5 -26.18 -21.56 -6.78
CA LEU A 5 -24.76 -21.26 -6.94
C LEU A 5 -24.38 -21.60 -8.39
N THR A 6 -24.29 -20.57 -9.23
CA THR A 6 -23.77 -20.70 -10.58
C THR A 6 -22.27 -20.97 -10.45
N THR A 7 -21.88 -22.19 -10.80
CA THR A 7 -20.51 -22.69 -10.84
C THR A 7 -19.62 -21.69 -11.58
N ILE A 8 -18.75 -21.00 -10.85
CA ILE A 8 -17.75 -20.09 -11.44
C ILE A 8 -16.86 -20.92 -12.36
N ASN A 9 -16.94 -20.61 -13.65
CA ASN A 9 -16.16 -21.24 -14.70
C ASN A 9 -14.65 -20.99 -14.44
N ARG A 10 -13.96 -21.97 -13.86
CA ARG A 10 -12.53 -21.91 -13.43
C ARG A 10 -11.51 -21.90 -14.59
N ASN A 11 -11.93 -21.71 -15.84
CA ASN A 11 -11.09 -21.97 -17.02
C ASN A 11 -10.92 -20.82 -18.02
N LYS A 12 -11.05 -19.54 -17.63
CA LYS A 12 -10.42 -18.46 -18.41
C LYS A 12 -8.97 -18.32 -17.95
N LYS A 13 -8.05 -19.06 -18.58
CA LYS A 13 -6.61 -18.78 -18.45
C LYS A 13 -6.41 -17.29 -18.77
N THR A 14 -5.97 -16.50 -17.80
CA THR A 14 -5.58 -15.11 -18.04
C THR A 14 -4.46 -15.14 -19.08
N ILE A 15 -4.77 -14.73 -20.30
CA ILE A 15 -3.80 -14.76 -21.40
C ILE A 15 -2.78 -13.65 -21.13
N PRO A 16 -1.46 -13.94 -21.10
CA PRO A 16 -0.44 -12.92 -21.03
C PRO A 16 -0.69 -11.86 -22.11
N ILE A 17 -0.65 -10.60 -21.72
CA ILE A 17 -0.76 -9.52 -22.70
C ILE A 17 0.46 -9.60 -23.62
N ASN A 18 0.26 -9.44 -24.92
CA ASN A 18 1.36 -9.41 -25.88
C ASN A 18 2.30 -8.24 -25.54
N SER A 19 3.62 -8.41 -25.67
CA SER A 19 4.61 -7.35 -25.45
C SER A 19 4.29 -6.05 -26.21
N ASN A 20 3.66 -6.14 -27.37
CA ASN A 20 3.32 -4.99 -28.23
C ASN A 20 1.98 -4.31 -27.92
N ASP A 21 1.24 -4.76 -26.91
CA ASP A 21 -0.07 -4.19 -26.53
C ASP A 21 0.06 -2.72 -26.07
N ASN A 22 -0.89 -1.87 -26.46
CA ASN A 22 -0.86 -0.44 -26.15
C ASN A 22 -0.90 -0.14 -24.64
N ARG A 23 -1.49 -1.03 -23.83
CA ARG A 23 -1.44 -0.92 -22.35
C ARG A 23 -0.01 -1.00 -21.81
N ARG A 24 0.92 -1.57 -22.58
CA ARG A 24 2.35 -1.66 -22.24
C ARG A 24 3.17 -0.51 -22.80
N LYS A 25 2.58 0.46 -23.51
CA LYS A 25 3.30 1.59 -24.12
C LYS A 25 3.17 2.90 -23.35
N ILE A 26 2.13 3.03 -22.52
CA ILE A 26 1.86 4.23 -21.73
C ILE A 26 1.47 3.88 -20.30
N VAL A 27 1.50 4.88 -19.43
CA VAL A 27 0.91 4.80 -18.08
C VAL A 27 -0.29 5.73 -18.07
N GLY A 28 -1.49 5.17 -18.22
CA GLY A 28 -2.75 5.89 -18.15
C GLY A 28 -3.27 5.98 -16.72
N LYS A 29 -4.32 5.23 -16.39
CA LYS A 29 -5.03 5.31 -15.11
C LYS A 29 -4.36 4.45 -14.04
N THR A 30 -4.16 5.06 -12.88
CA THR A 30 -3.54 4.45 -11.69
C THR A 30 -4.52 4.47 -10.52
N ILE A 31 -4.69 3.34 -9.83
CA ILE A 31 -5.59 3.26 -8.68
C ILE A 31 -4.86 2.70 -7.46
N LEU A 32 -4.96 3.39 -6.34
CA LEU A 32 -4.49 2.90 -5.06
C LEU A 32 -5.64 2.29 -4.27
N PHE A 33 -5.42 1.13 -3.68
CA PHE A 33 -6.38 0.44 -2.82
C PHE A 33 -5.84 0.31 -1.41
N THR A 34 -6.76 0.32 -0.44
CA THR A 34 -6.48 -0.10 0.93
C THR A 34 -7.74 -0.69 1.56
N ASN A 35 -7.56 -1.43 2.65
CA ASN A 35 -8.61 -1.64 3.62
C ASN A 35 -8.19 -0.98 4.94
N ALA A 36 -9.13 -0.26 5.52
CA ALA A 36 -8.94 0.59 6.69
C ALA A 36 -10.13 0.39 7.63
N ARG A 37 -9.90 0.55 8.93
CA ARG A 37 -10.93 0.63 9.97
C ARG A 37 -10.87 2.04 10.56
N ASP A 38 -10.39 2.18 11.79
CA ASP A 38 -10.40 3.46 12.51
C ASP A 38 -9.05 4.20 12.45
N GLU A 39 -8.37 4.17 11.29
CA GLU A 39 -7.13 4.93 11.05
C GLU A 39 -7.35 6.43 11.24
N LYS A 40 -6.80 7.01 12.32
CA LYS A 40 -6.82 8.47 12.55
C LYS A 40 -6.18 9.27 11.40
N ASN A 41 -5.13 8.70 10.80
CA ASN A 41 -4.30 9.37 9.80
C ASN A 41 -4.76 9.08 8.36
N ILE A 42 -5.97 8.54 8.15
CA ILE A 42 -6.44 8.14 6.81
C ILE A 42 -6.55 9.31 5.83
N ARG A 43 -6.90 10.52 6.32
CA ARG A 43 -6.93 11.74 5.48
C ARG A 43 -5.55 12.16 5.00
N GLU A 44 -4.55 12.06 5.87
CA GLU A 44 -3.15 12.29 5.52
C GLU A 44 -2.66 11.25 4.51
N TRP A 45 -2.95 9.97 4.75
CA TRP A 45 -2.62 8.89 3.83
C TRP A 45 -3.22 9.12 2.45
N VAL A 46 -4.50 9.50 2.37
CA VAL A 46 -5.15 9.86 1.09
C VAL A 46 -4.48 11.06 0.44
N ALA A 47 -4.24 12.14 1.19
CA ALA A 47 -3.63 13.36 0.66
C ALA A 47 -2.25 13.08 0.08
N HIS A 48 -1.39 12.37 0.81
CA HIS A 48 -0.06 11.95 0.37
C HIS A 48 -0.12 11.24 -0.98
N HIS A 49 -0.99 10.24 -1.10
CA HIS A 49 -1.07 9.42 -2.30
C HIS A 49 -1.70 10.15 -3.50
N LEU A 50 -2.59 11.11 -3.27
CA LEU A 50 -3.07 12.00 -4.33
C LEU A 50 -1.96 12.96 -4.81
N ILE A 51 -1.14 13.49 -3.90
CA ILE A 51 -0.03 14.40 -4.23
C ILE A 51 1.01 13.73 -5.12
N ILE A 52 1.37 12.48 -4.84
CA ILE A 52 2.34 11.73 -5.68
C ILE A 52 1.75 11.24 -7.00
N GLY A 53 0.45 11.41 -7.24
CA GLY A 53 -0.17 11.32 -8.55
C GLY A 53 -1.04 10.10 -8.85
N PHE A 54 -1.60 9.43 -7.83
CA PHE A 54 -2.69 8.45 -8.06
C PHE A 54 -3.93 9.15 -8.63
N ASP A 55 -4.55 8.54 -9.65
CA ASP A 55 -5.76 9.09 -10.27
C ASP A 55 -7.01 8.85 -9.42
N LEU A 56 -7.03 7.73 -8.70
CA LEU A 56 -8.11 7.32 -7.82
C LEU A 56 -7.56 6.57 -6.61
N ILE A 57 -8.17 6.80 -5.46
CA ILE A 57 -7.96 6.02 -4.24
C ILE A 57 -9.27 5.31 -3.87
N TYR A 58 -9.18 4.02 -3.55
CA TYR A 58 -10.31 3.18 -3.19
C TYR A 58 -10.08 2.56 -1.81
N ILE A 59 -10.98 2.85 -0.87
CA ILE A 59 -10.87 2.44 0.52
C ILE A 59 -11.99 1.43 0.80
N PHE A 60 -11.62 0.21 1.17
CA PHE A 60 -12.55 -0.71 1.82
C PHE A 60 -12.61 -0.36 3.31
N ASP A 61 -13.68 0.32 3.73
CA ASP A 61 -13.96 0.65 5.12
C ASP A 61 -14.43 -0.61 5.85
N HIS A 62 -13.52 -1.27 6.56
CA HIS A 62 -13.73 -2.51 7.27
C HIS A 62 -14.13 -2.30 8.72
N LYS A 63 -15.44 -2.24 8.98
CA LYS A 63 -16.02 -2.19 10.33
C LYS A 63 -15.61 -0.98 11.16
N SER A 64 -15.32 0.17 10.54
CA SER A 64 -15.06 1.41 11.30
C SER A 64 -16.28 1.78 12.13
N ILE A 65 -16.04 2.34 13.32
CA ILE A 65 -17.09 2.80 14.22
C ILE A 65 -17.84 3.97 13.58
N LYS A 66 -17.08 4.92 13.03
CA LYS A 66 -17.60 6.01 12.20
C LYS A 66 -17.29 5.69 10.74
N PRO A 67 -18.28 5.71 9.83
CA PRO A 67 -18.04 5.43 8.42
C PRO A 67 -16.98 6.38 7.84
N LEU A 68 -15.94 5.83 7.22
CA LEU A 68 -14.85 6.64 6.66
C LEU A 68 -15.31 7.52 5.49
N SER A 69 -16.46 7.21 4.88
CA SER A 69 -17.04 8.05 3.83
C SER A 69 -17.24 9.50 4.26
N GLN A 70 -17.55 9.73 5.55
CA GLN A 70 -17.75 11.06 6.11
C GLN A 70 -16.48 11.92 6.08
N GLU A 71 -15.29 11.30 6.12
CA GLU A 71 -13.99 11.99 6.07
C GLU A 71 -13.64 12.51 4.67
N PHE A 72 -14.33 12.00 3.63
CA PHE A 72 -13.94 12.19 2.23
C PHE A 72 -14.99 12.86 1.34
N ASN A 73 -16.03 13.47 1.93
CA ASN A 73 -17.10 14.13 1.17
C ASN A 73 -16.59 15.15 0.12
N ASN A 74 -15.43 15.77 0.35
CA ASN A 74 -14.83 16.77 -0.56
C ASN A 74 -13.75 16.20 -1.50
N PHE A 75 -13.48 14.89 -1.45
CA PHE A 75 -12.43 14.24 -2.25
C PHE A 75 -13.04 13.51 -3.46
N LYS A 76 -13.13 14.21 -4.60
CA LYS A 76 -13.68 13.63 -5.86
C LYS A 76 -12.92 12.40 -6.39
N LYS A 77 -11.68 12.20 -5.94
CA LYS A 77 -10.79 11.10 -6.35
C LYS A 77 -10.72 9.96 -5.33
N VAL A 78 -11.65 9.93 -4.36
CA VAL A 78 -11.70 8.92 -3.32
C VAL A 78 -13.04 8.22 -3.36
N ILE A 79 -13.02 6.89 -3.38
CA ILE A 79 -14.20 6.04 -3.21
C ILE A 79 -14.03 5.28 -1.91
N VAL A 80 -15.08 5.29 -1.08
CA VAL A 80 -15.15 4.50 0.15
C VAL A 80 -16.26 3.48 -0.02
N GLU A 81 -15.91 2.21 0.11
CA GLU A 81 -16.85 1.10 0.09
C GLU A 81 -16.87 0.43 1.47
N ARG A 82 -18.06 0.35 2.07
CA ARG A 82 -18.23 -0.33 3.36
C ARG A 82 -18.05 -1.85 3.21
N CYS A 83 -17.33 -2.44 4.15
CA CYS A 83 -17.03 -3.87 4.23
C CYS A 83 -17.31 -4.39 5.64
N GLU A 84 -18.23 -5.35 5.76
CA GLU A 84 -18.61 -5.97 7.04
C GLU A 84 -18.15 -7.45 7.14
N MET A 85 -17.21 -7.86 6.27
CA MET A 85 -16.76 -9.24 6.18
C MET A 85 -16.03 -9.73 7.45
N ASP A 86 -16.20 -11.00 7.78
CA ASP A 86 -15.51 -11.71 8.86
C ASP A 86 -14.33 -12.55 8.36
N GLY A 87 -13.43 -12.89 9.29
CA GLY A 87 -12.28 -13.77 9.03
C GLY A 87 -11.13 -13.10 8.26
N PRO A 88 -10.29 -13.90 7.58
CA PRO A 88 -9.16 -13.37 6.81
C PRO A 88 -9.66 -12.76 5.49
N ILE A 89 -9.92 -11.46 5.51
CA ILE A 89 -10.51 -10.71 4.40
C ILE A 89 -9.49 -10.19 3.39
N LYS A 90 -8.21 -10.08 3.77
CA LYS A 90 -7.20 -9.34 3.00
C LYS A 90 -7.09 -9.81 1.56
N MET A 91 -6.96 -11.13 1.35
CA MET A 91 -6.78 -11.70 0.01
C MET A 91 -8.04 -11.55 -0.84
N GLN A 92 -9.22 -11.66 -0.20
CA GLN A 92 -10.50 -11.48 -0.89
C GLN A 92 -10.66 -10.03 -1.37
N LEU A 93 -10.32 -9.06 -0.53
CA LEU A 93 -10.34 -7.64 -0.90
C LEU A 93 -9.29 -7.28 -1.95
N MET A 94 -8.09 -7.86 -1.89
CA MET A 94 -7.08 -7.68 -2.93
C MET A 94 -7.55 -8.22 -4.29
N LEU A 95 -8.20 -9.39 -4.33
CA LEU A 95 -8.81 -9.92 -5.56
C LEU A 95 -9.99 -9.09 -6.05
N LYS A 96 -10.78 -8.53 -5.13
CA LYS A 96 -11.86 -7.60 -5.48
C LYS A 96 -11.28 -6.32 -6.08
N ALA A 97 -10.23 -5.76 -5.49
CA ALA A 97 -9.52 -4.59 -5.99
C ALA A 97 -9.00 -4.79 -7.42
N SER A 98 -8.40 -5.95 -7.74
CA SER A 98 -7.93 -6.21 -9.11
C SER A 98 -9.05 -6.27 -10.14
N LYS A 99 -10.23 -6.79 -9.78
CA LYS A 99 -11.43 -6.79 -10.63
C LYS A 99 -11.98 -5.38 -10.82
N ILE A 100 -12.06 -4.58 -9.76
CA ILE A 100 -12.49 -3.17 -9.82
C ILE A 100 -11.53 -2.39 -10.73
N ALA A 101 -10.23 -2.52 -10.51
CA ALA A 101 -9.21 -1.84 -11.30
C ALA A 101 -9.26 -2.25 -12.78
N THR A 102 -9.44 -3.54 -13.07
CA THR A 102 -9.62 -4.03 -14.44
C THR A 102 -10.86 -3.42 -15.09
N SER A 103 -12.00 -3.41 -14.39
CA SER A 103 -13.27 -2.87 -14.89
C SER A 103 -13.21 -1.36 -15.10
N ALA A 104 -12.44 -0.65 -14.28
CA ALA A 104 -12.19 0.78 -14.41
C ALA A 104 -11.18 1.13 -15.51
N GLY A 105 -10.61 0.14 -16.20
CA GLY A 105 -9.58 0.34 -17.21
C GLY A 105 -8.27 0.91 -16.64
N ALA A 106 -7.90 0.52 -15.42
CA ALA A 106 -6.62 0.93 -14.83
C ALA A 106 -5.45 0.18 -15.48
N ASP A 107 -4.39 0.93 -15.78
CA ASP A 107 -3.14 0.36 -16.29
C ASP A 107 -2.30 -0.26 -15.17
N TRP A 108 -2.34 0.37 -13.99
CA TRP A 108 -1.62 -0.04 -12.80
C TRP A 108 -2.47 0.14 -11.56
N MET A 109 -2.31 -0.76 -10.61
CA MET A 109 -2.82 -0.60 -9.26
C MET A 109 -1.75 -0.91 -8.22
N LEU A 110 -1.94 -0.38 -7.03
CA LEU A 110 -1.19 -0.75 -5.83
C LEU A 110 -2.19 -1.02 -4.70
N TYR A 111 -1.88 -1.98 -3.84
CA TYR A 111 -2.64 -2.22 -2.61
C TYR A 111 -1.69 -2.00 -1.43
N LEU A 112 -1.98 -1.02 -0.58
CA LEU A 112 -1.19 -0.69 0.60
C LEU A 112 -2.03 -0.82 1.87
N ASP A 113 -1.35 -1.04 2.98
CA ASP A 113 -1.93 -0.88 4.31
C ASP A 113 -2.02 0.62 4.63
N ALA A 114 -2.98 1.02 5.45
CA ALA A 114 -3.23 2.43 5.71
C ALA A 114 -2.19 3.08 6.68
N ASP A 115 -1.14 2.34 7.03
CA ASP A 115 0.09 2.79 7.70
C ASP A 115 1.33 2.74 6.79
N GLU A 116 1.14 2.50 5.48
CA GLU A 116 2.20 2.43 4.47
C GLU A 116 2.13 3.60 3.49
N TYR A 117 3.22 4.34 3.34
CA TYR A 117 3.31 5.52 2.47
C TYR A 117 4.34 5.32 1.37
N LEU A 118 3.93 5.41 0.10
CA LEU A 118 4.88 5.33 -1.02
C LEU A 118 5.71 6.62 -1.12
N VAL A 119 7.02 6.51 -0.98
CA VAL A 119 7.96 7.62 -1.07
C VAL A 119 8.78 7.49 -2.34
N LEU A 120 8.71 8.50 -3.20
CA LEU A 120 9.51 8.59 -4.41
C LEU A 120 10.75 9.43 -4.12
N ASN A 121 11.96 8.92 -4.30
CA ASN A 121 13.18 9.73 -4.18
C ASN A 121 13.60 10.29 -5.54
N ALA A 122 13.67 9.41 -6.55
CA ALA A 122 14.19 9.72 -7.87
C ALA A 122 13.10 10.15 -8.89
N PHE A 123 11.83 10.22 -8.46
CA PHE A 123 10.70 10.49 -9.35
C PHE A 123 9.80 11.59 -8.82
N HIS A 124 9.23 12.35 -9.75
CA HIS A 124 8.31 13.46 -9.44
C HIS A 124 6.86 12.98 -9.22
N SER A 125 6.49 11.83 -9.81
CA SER A 125 5.17 11.23 -9.66
C SER A 125 5.21 9.73 -9.90
N ILE A 126 4.18 9.01 -9.45
CA ILE A 126 4.07 7.57 -9.71
C ILE A 126 4.01 7.25 -11.20
N LYS A 127 3.40 8.11 -12.03
CA LYS A 127 3.33 7.88 -13.47
C LYS A 127 4.69 8.07 -14.13
N ASN A 128 5.48 9.02 -13.64
CA ASN A 128 6.87 9.17 -14.06
C ASN A 128 7.67 7.91 -13.71
N MET A 129 7.56 7.39 -12.48
CA MET A 129 8.19 6.12 -12.08
C MET A 129 7.75 4.95 -12.98
N LEU A 130 6.45 4.70 -13.10
CA LEU A 130 5.89 3.54 -13.81
C LEU A 130 6.27 3.51 -15.31
N LYS A 131 6.54 4.66 -15.93
CA LYS A 131 7.02 4.73 -17.33
C LYS A 131 8.38 4.06 -17.53
N HIS A 132 9.23 4.01 -16.50
CA HIS A 132 10.51 3.30 -16.58
C HIS A 132 10.36 1.78 -16.59
N TYR A 133 9.19 1.26 -16.20
CA TYR A 133 8.94 -0.17 -16.00
C TYR A 133 7.82 -0.68 -16.89
N LEU A 134 7.61 -0.09 -18.06
CA LEU A 134 6.58 -0.50 -19.02
C LEU A 134 6.71 -1.97 -19.45
N PHE A 135 7.94 -2.50 -19.43
CA PHE A 135 8.27 -3.90 -19.69
C PHE A 135 7.90 -4.87 -18.56
N ALA A 136 7.44 -4.39 -17.39
CA ALA A 136 6.98 -5.20 -16.28
C ALA A 136 5.44 -5.30 -16.22
N ASP A 137 4.97 -6.30 -15.48
CA ASP A 137 3.57 -6.44 -15.03
C ASP A 137 3.43 -6.34 -13.53
N SER A 138 4.53 -6.48 -12.79
CA SER A 138 4.60 -6.26 -11.37
C SER A 138 5.92 -5.61 -10.98
N ILE A 139 5.85 -4.60 -10.11
CA ILE A 139 7.01 -3.84 -9.63
C ILE A 139 7.03 -3.88 -8.11
N ALA A 140 8.00 -4.60 -7.54
CA ALA A 140 8.20 -4.67 -6.09
C ALA A 140 8.97 -3.45 -5.57
N ILE A 141 8.46 -2.86 -4.49
CA ILE A 141 9.07 -1.73 -3.79
C ILE A 141 9.24 -2.12 -2.32
N ASN A 142 10.47 -1.99 -1.83
CA ASN A 142 10.86 -2.34 -0.48
C ASN A 142 10.25 -1.39 0.56
N TRP A 143 10.00 -1.94 1.74
CA TRP A 143 9.66 -1.19 2.94
C TRP A 143 10.88 -0.45 3.51
N LEU A 144 10.62 0.62 4.25
CA LEU A 144 11.49 1.21 5.25
C LEU A 144 10.69 1.31 6.55
N MET A 145 11.18 0.70 7.62
CA MET A 145 10.44 0.67 8.88
C MET A 145 10.66 1.97 9.65
N PHE A 146 9.56 2.56 10.13
CA PHE A 146 9.58 3.70 11.04
C PHE A 146 9.29 3.23 12.47
N GLY A 147 10.04 3.79 13.41
CA GLY A 147 9.93 3.50 14.83
C GLY A 147 8.84 4.31 15.50
N THR A 148 8.81 4.19 16.82
CA THR A 148 7.81 4.85 17.66
C THR A 148 8.08 6.32 17.92
N ASN A 149 9.27 6.83 17.55
CA ASN A 149 9.76 8.13 18.01
C ASN A 149 9.72 8.28 19.55
N TYR A 150 9.77 7.15 20.28
CA TYR A 150 9.61 7.08 21.74
C TYR A 150 8.25 7.56 22.27
N HIS A 151 7.25 7.72 21.40
CA HIS A 151 5.90 8.15 21.81
C HIS A 151 5.16 7.01 22.51
N LYS A 152 4.85 7.20 23.79
CA LYS A 152 3.97 6.27 24.54
C LYS A 152 2.50 6.50 24.21
N LYS A 153 2.10 7.77 24.08
CA LYS A 153 0.75 8.19 23.71
C LYS A 153 0.73 8.75 22.30
N GLU A 154 -0.42 8.68 21.65
CA GLU A 154 -0.58 9.30 20.34
C GLU A 154 -0.41 10.82 20.45
N PRO A 155 0.44 11.44 19.61
CA PRO A 155 0.52 12.89 19.51
C PRO A 155 -0.84 13.50 19.15
N THR A 156 -1.19 14.62 19.79
CA THR A 156 -2.52 15.25 19.63
C THR A 156 -2.59 16.24 18.47
N HIS A 157 -1.44 16.62 17.91
CA HIS A 157 -1.33 17.61 16.84
C HIS A 157 -0.26 17.17 15.82
N GLY A 158 -0.30 17.75 14.63
CA GLY A 158 0.63 17.46 13.55
C GLY A 158 0.26 16.21 12.75
N LEU A 159 0.89 16.07 11.59
CA LEU A 159 0.78 14.91 10.73
C LEU A 159 1.56 13.72 11.32
N LEU A 160 1.16 12.49 10.99
CA LEU A 160 1.91 11.28 11.29
C LEU A 160 3.35 11.38 10.75
N ILE A 161 3.53 11.85 9.51
CA ILE A 161 4.88 12.02 8.95
C ILE A 161 5.71 13.12 9.67
N GLU A 162 5.07 14.03 10.40
CA GLU A 162 5.77 15.04 11.23
C GLU A 162 6.15 14.49 12.61
N ASN A 163 5.33 13.60 13.15
CA ASN A 163 5.47 13.08 14.50
C ASN A 163 6.38 11.85 14.59
N TYR A 164 6.48 11.08 13.50
CA TYR A 164 7.25 9.83 13.40
C TYR A 164 8.39 9.96 12.39
N THR A 165 9.45 10.66 12.78
CA THR A 165 10.63 10.97 11.97
C THR A 165 11.85 10.09 12.25
N LYS A 166 11.73 9.00 13.02
CA LYS A 166 12.83 8.05 13.24
C LYS A 166 12.56 6.75 12.51
N SER A 167 13.57 6.25 11.82
CA SER A 167 13.48 5.02 11.01
C SER A 167 14.73 4.17 11.12
N ASP A 168 14.68 2.99 10.50
CA ASP A 168 15.90 2.30 10.08
C ASP A 168 16.71 3.16 9.10
N LEU A 169 18.01 2.89 8.99
CA LEU A 169 18.86 3.50 7.96
C LEU A 169 18.69 2.81 6.59
N LYS A 170 18.45 1.49 6.59
CA LYS A 170 18.44 0.65 5.40
C LYS A 170 17.06 0.06 5.14
N LEU A 171 16.77 -0.23 3.87
CA LEU A 171 15.49 -0.80 3.48
C LEU A 171 15.30 -2.21 4.08
N ASN A 172 14.06 -2.51 4.44
CA ASN A 172 13.65 -3.84 4.81
C ASN A 172 13.41 -4.68 3.53
N LYS A 173 13.68 -5.98 3.61
CA LYS A 173 13.49 -6.90 2.49
C LYS A 173 12.03 -7.06 2.06
N HIS A 174 11.06 -6.87 2.95
CA HIS A 174 9.64 -6.98 2.59
C HIS A 174 9.26 -5.91 1.57
N VAL A 175 8.32 -6.26 0.70
CA VAL A 175 7.87 -5.38 -0.40
C VAL A 175 6.36 -5.23 -0.42
N LYS A 176 5.87 -4.20 -1.11
CA LYS A 176 4.56 -4.23 -1.79
C LYS A 176 4.78 -4.10 -3.28
N THR A 177 3.79 -4.49 -4.06
CA THR A 177 3.92 -4.53 -5.51
C THR A 177 2.86 -3.70 -6.20
N PHE A 178 3.30 -2.83 -7.10
CA PHE A 178 2.45 -2.39 -8.20
C PHE A 178 2.15 -3.60 -9.09
N VAL A 179 0.96 -3.66 -9.66
CA VAL A 179 0.57 -4.71 -10.60
C VAL A 179 -0.31 -4.15 -11.71
N ARG A 180 -0.20 -4.72 -12.91
CA ARG A 180 -1.22 -4.53 -13.95
C ARG A 180 -2.44 -5.37 -13.62
N PRO A 181 -3.61 -4.76 -13.32
CA PRO A 181 -4.76 -5.50 -12.82
C PRO A 181 -5.25 -6.56 -13.80
N SER A 182 -5.16 -6.29 -15.11
CA SER A 182 -5.52 -7.25 -16.17
C SER A 182 -4.60 -8.47 -16.27
N GLN A 183 -3.50 -8.53 -15.52
CA GLN A 183 -2.57 -9.66 -15.47
C GLN A 183 -2.65 -10.44 -14.16
N VAL A 184 -3.45 -9.98 -13.19
CA VAL A 184 -3.67 -10.68 -11.93
C VAL A 184 -4.42 -11.98 -12.17
N VAL A 185 -3.87 -13.08 -11.65
CA VAL A 185 -4.48 -14.41 -11.60
C VAL A 185 -5.00 -14.69 -10.18
N ASN A 186 -4.18 -14.38 -9.16
CA ASN A 186 -4.55 -14.62 -7.77
C ASN A 186 -3.86 -13.64 -6.80
N ALA A 187 -4.32 -13.56 -5.56
CA ALA A 187 -3.65 -12.92 -4.43
C ALA A 187 -3.49 -13.95 -3.31
N ILE A 188 -2.26 -14.21 -2.90
CA ILE A 188 -1.95 -15.26 -1.90
C ILE A 188 -1.24 -14.74 -0.67
N THR A 189 -0.78 -13.49 -0.70
CA THR A 189 -0.10 -12.80 0.41
C THR A 189 -0.34 -11.30 0.27
N PRO A 190 -0.30 -10.51 1.38
CA PRO A 190 -0.46 -9.06 1.33
C PRO A 190 0.62 -8.31 0.54
N HIS A 191 1.71 -8.99 0.16
CA HIS A 191 2.86 -8.36 -0.50
C HIS A 191 2.77 -8.34 -2.02
N TYR A 192 2.12 -9.35 -2.64
CA TYR A 192 2.10 -9.47 -4.09
C TYR A 192 0.91 -10.25 -4.68
N PHE A 193 0.71 -10.05 -5.98
CA PHE A 193 -0.25 -10.77 -6.81
C PHE A 193 0.44 -11.82 -7.68
N VAL A 194 -0.13 -13.02 -7.75
CA VAL A 194 0.24 -14.00 -8.78
C VAL A 194 -0.25 -13.44 -10.11
N ILE A 195 0.68 -13.25 -11.07
CA ILE A 195 0.38 -12.75 -12.41
C ILE A 195 0.53 -13.84 -13.48
N ALA A 196 -0.07 -13.60 -14.65
CA ALA A 196 -0.08 -14.54 -15.77
C ALA A 196 1.32 -14.89 -16.30
N ASP A 197 2.24 -13.93 -16.31
CA ASP A 197 3.63 -14.11 -16.72
C ASP A 197 4.60 -13.71 -15.59
N PRO A 198 5.07 -14.68 -14.77
CA PRO A 198 5.96 -14.40 -13.65
C PRO A 198 7.33 -13.81 -14.03
N VAL A 199 7.78 -13.92 -15.28
CA VAL A 199 9.06 -13.33 -15.75
C VAL A 199 8.99 -11.80 -15.74
N ARG A 200 7.77 -11.24 -15.80
CA ARG A 200 7.52 -9.79 -15.76
C ARG A 200 7.32 -9.26 -14.34
N MET A 201 7.64 -10.06 -13.32
CA MET A 201 7.75 -9.62 -11.93
C MET A 201 9.16 -9.10 -11.69
N ILE A 202 9.30 -7.79 -11.51
CA ILE A 202 10.59 -7.11 -11.37
C ILE A 202 10.54 -6.26 -10.10
N SER A 203 11.66 -5.97 -9.46
CA SER A 203 11.74 -4.99 -8.38
C SER A 203 12.09 -3.60 -8.92
N ILE A 204 11.95 -2.56 -8.11
CA ILE A 204 12.36 -1.22 -8.50
C ILE A 204 13.86 -1.11 -8.82
N ASN A 205 14.70 -1.97 -8.21
CA ASN A 205 16.13 -2.09 -8.54
C ASN A 205 16.43 -3.11 -9.65
N MET A 206 15.46 -3.41 -10.53
CA MET A 206 15.63 -4.24 -11.74
C MET A 206 15.94 -5.72 -11.49
N LYS A 207 15.69 -6.24 -10.28
CA LYS A 207 15.86 -7.66 -9.95
C LYS A 207 14.64 -8.46 -10.38
N GLU A 208 14.83 -9.66 -10.93
CA GLU A 208 13.73 -10.60 -11.18
C GLU A 208 13.12 -11.09 -9.85
N MET A 209 11.79 -11.05 -9.74
CA MET A 209 11.06 -11.33 -8.50
C MET A 209 10.28 -12.65 -8.55
N ARG A 210 10.41 -13.45 -9.62
CA ARG A 210 9.68 -14.71 -9.81
C ARG A 210 9.85 -15.70 -8.64
N GLN A 211 11.04 -15.75 -8.04
CA GLN A 211 11.35 -16.70 -6.96
C GLN A 211 11.15 -16.11 -5.56
N SER A 212 11.38 -14.81 -5.38
CA SER A 212 11.38 -14.13 -4.08
C SER A 212 10.29 -13.06 -3.99
N LYS A 213 9.04 -13.48 -4.17
CA LYS A 213 7.93 -12.58 -4.53
C LYS A 213 7.52 -11.59 -3.43
N SER A 214 7.71 -11.95 -2.15
CA SER A 214 7.44 -11.07 -1.00
C SER A 214 8.69 -10.37 -0.45
N PHE A 215 9.88 -10.73 -0.96
CA PHE A 215 11.15 -10.34 -0.37
C PHE A 215 12.16 -9.92 -1.44
N ASN A 216 12.61 -8.68 -1.42
CA ASN A 216 13.72 -8.22 -2.21
C ASN A 216 14.89 -7.86 -1.30
N GLU A 217 15.85 -8.78 -1.13
CA GLU A 217 17.10 -8.48 -0.43
C GLU A 217 17.85 -7.38 -1.19
N TRP A 218 17.90 -6.19 -0.58
CA TRP A 218 18.52 -4.99 -1.13
C TRP A 218 19.06 -4.12 0.00
N ASP A 219 20.32 -4.34 0.36
CA ASP A 219 20.99 -3.60 1.43
C ASP A 219 21.39 -2.19 0.96
N ILE A 220 20.43 -1.26 1.01
CA ILE A 220 20.62 0.13 0.57
C ILE A 220 20.03 1.09 1.59
N GLU A 221 20.69 2.23 1.77
CA GLU A 221 20.17 3.33 2.57
C GLU A 221 18.94 3.96 1.92
N TYR A 222 17.98 4.38 2.73
CA TYR A 222 16.69 4.88 2.25
C TYR A 222 16.79 6.10 1.32
N ASN A 223 17.84 6.91 1.43
CA ASN A 223 18.07 8.12 0.63
C ASN A 223 18.80 7.82 -0.70
N LYS A 224 19.33 6.61 -0.88
CA LYS A 224 20.04 6.18 -2.09
C LYS A 224 19.18 5.32 -3.02
N CYS A 225 18.02 4.84 -2.57
CA CYS A 225 17.09 4.08 -3.40
C CYS A 225 16.19 5.01 -4.23
N ALA A 226 15.61 4.49 -5.33
CA ALA A 226 14.77 5.28 -6.22
C ALA A 226 13.37 5.57 -5.63
N ALA A 227 12.82 4.63 -4.87
CA ALA A 227 11.60 4.76 -4.08
C ALA A 227 11.58 3.68 -2.98
N PHE A 228 10.79 3.92 -1.94
CA PHE A 228 10.53 2.96 -0.87
C PHE A 228 9.12 3.16 -0.31
N ILE A 229 8.66 2.26 0.54
CA ILE A 229 7.40 2.37 1.28
C ILE A 229 7.72 2.63 2.75
N ALA A 230 7.45 3.83 3.23
CA ALA A 230 7.56 4.16 4.64
C ALA A 230 6.47 3.40 5.41
N HIS A 231 6.86 2.49 6.30
CA HIS A 231 5.94 1.66 7.07
C HIS A 231 5.90 2.11 8.53
N TYR A 232 4.81 2.76 8.91
CA TYR A 232 4.56 3.25 10.26
C TYR A 232 3.82 2.20 11.09
N LEU A 233 4.42 1.01 11.19
CA LEU A 233 3.83 -0.16 11.84
C LEU A 233 3.47 0.10 13.31
N TYR A 234 4.40 0.73 14.04
CA TYR A 234 4.27 0.93 15.47
C TYR A 234 3.48 2.20 15.81
N GLN A 235 3.78 3.35 15.20
CA GLN A 235 3.27 4.65 15.66
C GLN A 235 3.54 4.82 17.16
N SER A 236 2.62 5.37 17.96
CA SER A 236 2.79 5.37 19.43
C SER A 236 2.58 3.98 20.03
N GLU A 237 3.10 3.73 21.24
CA GLU A 237 2.81 2.50 22.00
C GLU A 237 1.30 2.27 22.15
N GLU A 238 0.54 3.33 22.47
CA GLU A 238 -0.92 3.31 22.52
C GLU A 238 -1.56 2.84 21.20
N SER A 239 -1.13 3.39 20.06
CA SER A 239 -1.64 3.00 18.74
C SER A 239 -1.23 1.58 18.37
N TYR A 240 0.01 1.18 18.65
CA TYR A 240 0.47 -0.20 18.46
C TYR A 240 -0.41 -1.20 19.21
N ILE A 241 -0.65 -0.97 20.50
CA ILE A 241 -1.49 -1.84 21.33
C ILE A 241 -2.91 -1.89 20.78
N ASN A 242 -3.52 -0.74 20.52
CA ASN A 242 -4.92 -0.67 20.12
C ASN A 242 -5.16 -1.27 18.72
N ARG A 243 -4.19 -1.21 17.81
CA ARG A 243 -4.38 -1.56 16.40
C ARG A 243 -3.73 -2.88 16.00
N LYS A 244 -2.58 -3.24 16.59
CA LYS A 244 -1.80 -4.41 16.19
C LYS A 244 -1.91 -5.57 17.17
N ILE A 245 -2.19 -5.29 18.45
CA ILE A 245 -2.30 -6.29 19.52
C ILE A 245 -3.76 -6.64 19.82
N LYS A 246 -4.62 -5.64 20.05
CA LYS A 246 -6.04 -5.88 20.41
C LYS A 246 -6.91 -6.35 19.25
N LEU A 247 -6.44 -6.27 18.02
CA LEU A 247 -7.17 -6.65 16.82
C LEU A 247 -6.45 -7.81 16.11
N PRO A 248 -7.20 -8.79 15.57
CA PRO A 248 -6.62 -9.84 14.75
C PRO A 248 -6.14 -9.27 13.41
N ARG A 249 -5.19 -9.95 12.78
CA ARG A 249 -4.73 -9.58 11.46
C ARG A 249 -5.76 -9.92 10.38
N ASP A 250 -5.95 -9.02 9.43
CA ASP A 250 -6.88 -9.24 8.31
C ASP A 250 -6.44 -10.33 7.32
N ASP A 251 -5.17 -10.75 7.34
CA ASP A 251 -4.64 -11.75 6.41
C ASP A 251 -4.75 -13.19 6.92
N ASN A 252 -4.77 -13.39 8.24
CA ASN A 252 -4.79 -14.74 8.83
C ASN A 252 -5.63 -14.88 10.12
N SER A 253 -6.32 -13.83 10.55
CA SER A 253 -7.13 -13.78 11.78
C SER A 253 -6.37 -14.04 13.09
N GLN A 254 -5.04 -14.04 13.07
CA GLN A 254 -4.24 -14.28 14.27
C GLN A 254 -3.99 -12.97 15.04
N PHE A 255 -3.94 -13.07 16.36
CA PHE A 255 -3.50 -11.98 17.23
C PHE A 255 -1.97 -11.97 17.32
N ARG A 256 -1.39 -10.77 17.41
CA ARG A 256 0.03 -10.61 17.70
C ARG A 256 0.25 -10.64 19.20
N GLN A 257 1.37 -11.19 19.62
CA GLN A 257 1.88 -10.96 20.96
C GLN A 257 2.50 -9.56 21.03
N ILE A 258 2.46 -8.95 22.22
CA ILE A 258 3.18 -7.71 22.43
C ILE A 258 4.67 -7.98 22.22
N GLU A 259 5.30 -7.12 21.43
CA GLU A 259 6.74 -7.20 21.22
C GLU A 259 7.41 -6.48 22.40
N THR A 260 8.50 -7.05 22.92
CA THR A 260 9.34 -6.31 23.85
C THR A 260 10.10 -5.22 23.10
N ASP A 261 10.40 -4.14 23.82
CA ASP A 261 11.35 -3.10 23.41
C ASP A 261 11.01 -2.43 22.07
N ILE A 262 9.72 -2.18 21.81
CA ILE A 262 9.27 -1.47 20.59
C ILE A 262 9.87 -0.08 20.43
N HIS A 263 10.33 0.52 21.53
CA HIS A 263 11.01 1.81 21.53
C HIS A 263 12.48 1.72 21.09
N GLU A 264 13.07 0.53 21.11
CA GLU A 264 14.43 0.29 20.61
C GLU A 264 14.44 -0.07 19.12
N LYS A 265 13.28 -0.46 18.58
CA LYS A 265 13.12 -0.87 17.18
C LYS A 265 12.89 0.32 16.26
N HIS A 266 13.57 0.29 15.12
CA HIS A 266 13.39 1.21 13.99
C HIS A 266 13.50 2.70 14.35
N ASN A 267 14.21 3.04 15.42
CA ASN A 267 14.52 4.42 15.82
C ASN A 267 15.99 4.80 15.53
N LEU A 268 16.66 4.08 14.60
CA LEU A 268 18.10 4.13 14.42
C LEU A 268 18.63 5.49 13.97
N VAL A 269 17.93 6.16 13.05
CA VAL A 269 18.34 7.46 12.50
C VAL A 269 17.20 8.47 12.52
N GLU A 270 17.56 9.75 12.58
CA GLU A 270 16.63 10.82 12.25
C GLU A 270 16.42 10.85 10.72
N ASN A 271 15.17 10.72 10.31
CA ASN A 271 14.72 10.65 8.93
C ASN A 271 13.55 11.62 8.72
N ALA A 272 13.90 12.89 8.52
CA ALA A 272 12.94 13.93 8.17
C ALA A 272 12.54 13.92 6.68
N LEU A 273 13.07 13.00 5.85
CA LEU A 273 12.88 13.02 4.40
C LEU A 273 11.40 13.02 3.99
N VAL A 274 10.59 12.14 4.61
CA VAL A 274 9.16 12.05 4.29
C VAL A 274 8.42 13.32 4.71
N LYS A 275 8.71 13.80 5.92
CA LYS A 275 8.18 15.06 6.45
C LYS A 275 8.48 16.23 5.53
N ASP A 276 9.75 16.46 5.26
CA ASP A 276 10.24 17.63 4.53
C ASP A 276 9.72 17.65 3.09
N LYS A 277 9.54 16.46 2.50
CA LYS A 277 9.04 16.33 1.14
C LYS A 277 7.52 16.54 1.01
N TYR A 278 6.72 16.11 1.98
CA TYR A 278 5.27 16.01 1.79
C TYR A 278 4.42 16.78 2.80
N ALA A 279 4.91 17.12 4.00
CA ALA A 279 4.08 17.70 5.07
C ALA A 279 3.38 19.00 4.64
N ASN A 280 4.12 19.95 4.04
CA ASN A 280 3.54 21.21 3.57
C ASN A 280 2.51 21.00 2.45
N LEU A 281 2.78 20.08 1.53
CA LEU A 281 1.85 19.76 0.44
C LEU A 281 0.55 19.14 0.97
N ILE A 282 0.67 18.23 1.96
CA ILE A 282 -0.45 17.58 2.61
C ILE A 282 -1.29 18.60 3.39
N LYS A 283 -0.65 19.45 4.22
CA LYS A 283 -1.35 20.51 4.96
C LYS A 283 -2.11 21.45 4.04
N ASN A 284 -1.48 21.88 2.93
CA ASN A 284 -2.13 22.71 1.92
C ASN A 284 -3.35 22.02 1.29
N LEU A 285 -3.25 20.73 0.95
CA LEU A 285 -4.36 19.98 0.38
C LEU A 285 -5.50 19.76 1.40
N LEU A 286 -5.15 19.51 2.66
CA LEU A 286 -6.08 19.26 3.75
C LEU A 286 -6.67 20.52 4.41
N LYS A 287 -6.09 21.69 4.12
CA LYS A 287 -6.39 22.99 4.75
C LYS A 287 -6.19 22.95 6.28
N LEU A 288 -5.05 22.42 6.71
CA LEU A 288 -4.61 22.34 8.11
C LEU A 288 -3.65 23.47 8.47
#